data_AF-A0A7V8BKQ8-F1
#
_entry.id   AF-A0A7V8BKQ8-F1
#
_cell.length_a   1.000
_cell.length_b   1.000
_cell.length_c   1.000
_cell.angle_alpha   90.00
_cell.angle_beta   90.00
_cell.angle_gamma   90.00
#
_symmetry.space_group_name_H-M   'P 1'
#
loop_
_entity.id
_entity.type
_entity.pdbx_description
1 polymer ?
#
loop_
_entity_poly.entity_id
_entity_poly.type
_entity_poly.pdbx_seq_one_letter_code
_entity_poly.pdbx_strand_id
1 'polypeptide(L)'
;MERLLIDNVRPFDSRRGMLGAPSRIVIDDGRIAEVTSEPRKVDTARRIDGGGRVALPGLIDAHVHVTATMHDLMGQALKPPSLVVAESSRILRDMLQRGFTTVRDAAGA
;
A
#
# COMPACT_ATOMS: atom_id res chain seq x y z
N MET A 1 -18.85 -12.28 1.86
CA MET A 1 -17.98 -11.63 2.85
C MET A 1 -16.58 -12.13 2.58
N GLU A 2 -15.70 -11.26 2.09
CA GLU A 2 -14.32 -11.64 1.79
C GLU A 2 -13.49 -11.48 3.07
N ARG A 3 -12.89 -12.57 3.52
CA ARG A 3 -12.09 -12.60 4.75
C ARG A 3 -10.67 -13.04 4.41
N LEU A 4 -9.68 -12.30 4.88
CA LEU A 4 -8.26 -12.59 4.68
C LEU A 4 -7.56 -12.71 6.03
N LEU A 5 -6.74 -13.75 6.19
CA LEU A 5 -5.83 -13.90 7.31
C LEU A 5 -4.39 -13.68 6.84
N ILE A 6 -3.72 -12.67 7.39
CA ILE A 6 -2.26 -12.53 7.29
C ILE A 6 -1.67 -13.11 8.59
N ASP A 7 -1.03 -14.25 8.50
CA ASP A 7 -0.50 -15.01 9.65
C ASP A 7 1.02 -14.80 9.79
N ASN A 8 1.54 -15.09 10.98
CA ASN A 8 2.99 -15.14 11.25
C ASN A 8 3.74 -13.89 10.77
N VAL A 9 3.27 -12.71 11.17
CA VAL A 9 3.90 -11.42 10.88
C VAL A 9 4.26 -10.69 12.15
N ARG A 10 5.13 -9.69 12.04
CA ARG A 10 5.47 -8.74 13.12
C ARG A 10 4.94 -7.36 12.76
N PRO A 11 3.77 -6.93 13.28
CA PRO A 11 3.22 -5.62 12.97
C PRO A 11 4.14 -4.50 13.47
N PHE A 12 4.35 -3.47 12.66
CA PHE A 12 5.05 -2.26 13.09
C PHE A 12 4.06 -1.25 13.68
N ASP A 13 4.31 -0.82 14.92
CA ASP A 13 3.58 0.28 15.55
C ASP A 13 4.34 1.59 15.29
N SER A 14 3.81 2.41 14.38
CA SER A 14 4.40 3.69 14.01
C SER A 14 4.34 4.74 15.12
N ARG A 15 3.39 4.65 16.06
CA ARG A 15 3.28 5.59 17.18
C ARG A 15 4.37 5.33 18.21
N ARG A 16 4.72 4.06 18.42
CA ARG A 16 5.74 3.63 19.39
C ARG A 16 7.12 3.44 18.77
N GLY A 17 7.21 3.34 17.44
CA GLY A 17 8.47 3.08 16.73
C GLY A 17 9.02 1.68 16.99
N MET A 18 8.15 0.68 17.19
CA MET A 18 8.55 -0.66 17.61
C MET A 18 7.87 -1.75 16.78
N LEU A 19 8.55 -2.89 16.64
CA LEU A 19 7.95 -4.12 16.12
C LEU A 19 7.19 -4.84 17.24
N GLY A 20 5.95 -5.20 16.95
CA GLY A 20 5.14 -6.06 17.81
C GLY A 20 5.67 -7.50 17.88
N ALA A 21 5.06 -8.26 18.78
CA ALA A 21 5.24 -9.70 18.86
C ALA A 21 4.72 -10.39 17.58
N PRO A 22 5.16 -11.63 17.29
CA PRO A 22 4.55 -12.45 16.25
C PRO A 22 3.02 -12.49 16.40
N SER A 23 2.32 -12.09 15.34
CA SER A 23 0.89 -11.81 15.36
C SER A 23 0.24 -12.22 14.04
N ARG A 24 -1.09 -12.14 14.05
CA ARG A 24 -1.99 -12.39 12.94
C ARG A 24 -2.89 -11.18 12.74
N ILE A 25 -3.18 -10.84 11.49
CA ILE A 25 -4.07 -9.75 11.11
C ILE A 25 -5.26 -10.35 10.38
N VAL A 26 -6.45 -10.12 10.92
CA VAL A 26 -7.73 -10.52 10.30
C VAL A 26 -8.29 -9.32 9.56
N ILE A 27 -8.59 -9.51 8.28
CA ILE A 27 -9.18 -8.49 7.42
C ILE A 27 -10.54 -8.98 6.95
N ASP A 28 -11.58 -8.20 7.21
CA ASP A 28 -12.96 -8.45 6.79
C ASP A 28 -13.39 -7.32 5.83
N ASP A 29 -13.77 -7.70 4.62
CA ASP A 29 -14.25 -6.78 3.57
C ASP A 29 -13.35 -5.53 3.40
N GLY A 30 -12.03 -5.76 3.35
CA GLY A 30 -11.03 -4.71 3.16
C GLY A 30 -10.67 -3.89 4.40
N ARG A 31 -11.25 -4.19 5.57
CA ARG A 31 -10.93 -3.52 6.84
C ARG A 31 -10.22 -4.46 7.81
N ILE A 32 -9.26 -3.93 8.56
CA ILE A 32 -8.64 -4.68 9.66
C ILE A 32 -9.71 -4.88 10.75
N ALA A 33 -10.12 -6.12 10.95
CA ALA A 33 -11.08 -6.50 11.98
C ALA A 33 -10.38 -6.74 13.33
N GLU A 34 -9.18 -7.35 13.30
CA GLU A 34 -8.46 -7.73 14.50
C GLU A 34 -6.95 -7.88 14.23
N VAL A 35 -6.13 -7.56 15.24
CA VAL A 35 -4.70 -7.89 15.29
C VAL A 35 -4.44 -8.61 16.61
N THR A 36 -3.92 -9.83 16.57
CA THR A 36 -3.75 -10.66 17.78
C THR A 36 -2.53 -11.58 17.71
N SER A 37 -1.89 -11.82 18.85
CA SER A 37 -0.84 -12.83 19.02
C SER A 37 -1.40 -14.23 19.31
N GLU A 38 -2.65 -14.31 19.77
CA GLU A 38 -3.27 -15.57 20.17
C GLU A 38 -3.61 -16.45 18.96
N PRO A 39 -3.50 -17.79 19.08
CA PRO A 39 -3.94 -18.70 18.05
C PRO A 39 -5.40 -18.44 17.66
N ARG A 40 -5.65 -18.19 16.37
CA ARG A 40 -6.99 -17.93 15.86
C ARG A 40 -7.32 -18.89 14.72
N LYS A 41 -8.42 -19.63 14.88
CA LYS A 41 -9.07 -20.32 13.75
C LYS A 41 -9.88 -19.28 12.99
N VAL A 42 -9.48 -19.01 11.76
CA VAL A 42 -10.21 -18.15 10.84
C VAL A 42 -10.72 -19.04 9.73
N ASP A 43 -12.05 -19.14 9.61
CA ASP A 43 -12.69 -19.84 8.50
C ASP A 43 -12.58 -18.97 7.24
N THR A 44 -11.51 -19.16 6.49
CA THR A 44 -11.28 -18.52 5.20
C THR A 44 -10.39 -19.38 4.32
N ALA A 45 -10.66 -19.38 3.02
CA ALA A 45 -9.78 -19.97 2.02
C ALA A 45 -8.55 -19.09 1.72
N ARG A 46 -8.57 -17.80 2.08
CA ARG A 46 -7.53 -16.84 1.71
C ARG A 46 -6.64 -16.53 2.92
N ARG A 47 -5.51 -17.25 3.01
CA ARG A 47 -4.48 -17.07 4.03
C ARG A 47 -3.14 -16.72 3.39
N ILE A 48 -2.42 -15.78 3.99
CA ILE A 48 -1.06 -15.41 3.62
C ILE A 48 -0.17 -15.66 4.85
N ASP A 49 0.83 -16.53 4.73
CA ASP A 49 1.87 -16.71 5.76
C ASP A 49 3.00 -15.71 5.52
N GLY A 50 3.23 -14.83 6.49
CA GLY A 50 4.27 -13.82 6.45
C GLY A 50 5.67 -14.33 6.75
N GLY A 51 5.84 -15.56 7.24
CA GLY A 51 7.16 -16.16 7.50
C GLY A 51 7.98 -15.42 8.56
N GLY A 52 7.34 -14.77 9.53
CA GLY A 52 7.97 -13.95 10.56
C GLY A 52 8.42 -12.56 10.09
N ARG A 53 8.07 -12.14 8.86
CA ARG A 53 8.41 -10.82 8.30
C ARG A 53 7.64 -9.70 8.99
N VAL A 54 8.10 -8.47 8.76
CA VAL A 54 7.44 -7.26 9.27
C VAL A 54 6.20 -6.96 8.44
N ALA A 55 5.08 -6.70 9.10
CA ALA A 55 3.89 -6.12 8.49
C ALA A 55 3.90 -4.61 8.74
N LEU A 56 4.12 -3.83 7.67
CA LEU A 56 4.03 -2.38 7.69
C LEU A 56 2.60 -1.95 7.28
N PRO A 57 2.06 -0.86 7.84
CA PRO A 57 1.00 -0.12 7.19
C PRO A 57 1.45 0.29 5.78
N GLY A 58 0.50 0.40 4.86
CA GLY A 58 0.79 0.93 3.53
C GLY A 58 1.36 2.35 3.63
N LEU A 59 2.35 2.66 2.79
CA LEU A 59 3.08 3.93 2.88
C LEU A 59 2.24 5.07 2.31
N ILE A 60 2.50 6.28 2.83
CA ILE A 60 1.85 7.52 2.40
C ILE A 60 2.91 8.48 1.87
N ASP A 61 2.76 8.92 0.62
CA ASP A 61 3.53 10.05 0.08
C ASP A 61 2.64 11.30 0.03
N ALA A 62 3.04 12.34 0.74
CA ALA A 62 2.24 13.56 0.87
C ALA A 62 2.46 14.57 -0.26
N HIS A 63 3.41 14.33 -1.16
CA HIS A 63 3.77 15.29 -2.20
C HIS A 63 4.31 14.59 -3.45
N VAL A 64 3.41 14.24 -4.37
CA VAL A 64 3.77 13.68 -5.68
C VAL A 64 3.18 14.51 -6.82
N HIS A 65 3.68 14.28 -8.03
CA HIS A 65 3.08 14.75 -9.28
C HIS A 65 2.94 13.55 -10.22
N VAL A 66 1.78 12.89 -10.24
CA VAL A 66 1.59 11.63 -10.97
C VAL A 66 1.57 11.83 -12.48
N THR A 67 1.28 13.05 -12.94
CA THR A 67 1.27 13.45 -14.36
C THR A 67 2.56 14.11 -14.84
N ALA A 68 3.54 14.32 -13.95
CA ALA A 68 4.88 14.78 -14.34
C ALA A 68 5.69 13.62 -14.94
N THR A 69 5.45 13.33 -16.22
CA THR A 69 6.06 12.20 -16.94
C THR A 69 7.40 12.55 -17.58
N MET A 70 7.81 13.82 -17.50
CA MET A 70 9.13 14.32 -17.88
C MET A 70 9.57 15.46 -16.96
N HIS A 71 10.89 15.71 -16.94
CA HIS A 71 11.51 16.74 -16.09
C HIS A 71 11.40 18.15 -16.67
N ASP A 72 11.35 18.28 -18.01
CA ASP A 72 11.12 19.56 -18.67
C ASP A 72 9.62 19.92 -18.61
N LEU A 73 9.29 20.91 -17.78
CA LEU A 73 7.90 21.34 -17.59
C LEU A 73 7.28 21.92 -18.87
N MET A 74 8.07 22.56 -19.73
CA MET A 74 7.55 23.14 -20.97
C MET A 74 7.21 22.05 -21.97
N GLY A 75 8.10 21.09 -22.19
CA GLY A 75 7.81 19.93 -23.01
C GLY A 75 6.68 19.07 -22.43
N GLN A 76 6.55 18.97 -21.09
CA GLN A 76 5.42 18.27 -20.45
C GLN A 76 4.09 18.91 -20.81
N ALA A 77 4.01 20.24 -20.80
CA ALA A 77 2.80 20.98 -21.12
C ALA A 77 2.38 20.84 -22.59
N LEU A 78 3.32 20.52 -23.48
CA LEU A 78 3.07 20.33 -24.91
C LEU A 78 2.73 18.88 -25.29
N LYS A 79 2.83 17.93 -24.36
CA LYS A 79 2.51 16.52 -24.64
C LYS A 79 1.02 16.33 -24.92
N PRO A 80 0.65 15.44 -25.87
CA PRO A 80 -0.74 15.03 -26.04
C PRO A 80 -1.31 14.45 -24.73
N PRO A 81 -2.53 14.84 -24.30
CA PRO A 81 -3.10 14.36 -23.04
C PRO A 81 -3.22 12.83 -22.95
N SER A 82 -3.51 12.15 -24.06
CA SER A 82 -3.60 10.69 -24.12
C SER A 82 -2.27 10.01 -23.79
N LEU A 83 -1.15 10.61 -24.20
CA LEU A 83 0.19 10.11 -23.88
C LEU A 83 0.51 10.31 -22.40
N VAL A 84 0.20 11.50 -21.85
CA VAL A 84 0.38 11.78 -20.42
C VAL A 84 -0.40 10.78 -19.56
N VAL A 85 -1.65 10.46 -19.91
CA VAL A 85 -2.46 9.47 -19.20
C VAL A 85 -1.81 8.08 -19.25
N ALA A 86 -1.36 7.63 -20.43
CA ALA A 86 -0.73 6.33 -20.59
C ALA A 86 0.56 6.19 -19.76
N GLU A 87 1.39 7.23 -19.74
CA GLU A 87 2.62 7.27 -18.95
C GLU A 87 2.36 7.37 -17.45
N SER A 88 1.35 8.15 -17.03
CA SER A 88 0.96 8.31 -15.63
C SER A 88 0.49 6.98 -15.01
N SER A 89 -0.18 6.14 -15.80
CA SER A 89 -0.57 4.77 -15.37
C SER A 89 0.63 3.93 -14.94
N ARG A 90 1.78 4.07 -15.63
CA ARG A 90 3.02 3.39 -15.25
C ARG A 90 3.58 3.97 -13.95
N ILE A 91 3.57 5.29 -13.80
CA ILE A 91 4.04 5.97 -12.57
C ILE A 91 3.23 5.49 -11.35
N LEU A 92 1.91 5.49 -11.45
CA LEU A 92 1.01 5.02 -10.39
C LEU A 92 1.24 3.55 -10.04
N ARG A 93 1.41 2.67 -11.04
CA ARG A 93 1.76 1.27 -10.83
C ARG A 93 3.07 1.14 -10.06
N ASP A 94 4.09 1.90 -10.46
CA ASP A 94 5.41 1.84 -9.84
C ASP A 94 5.37 2.39 -8.40
N MET A 95 4.55 3.40 -8.11
CA MET A 95 4.30 3.88 -6.74
C MET A 95 3.72 2.78 -5.85
N LEU A 96 2.70 2.06 -6.35
CA LEU A 96 2.09 0.96 -5.63
C LEU A 96 3.08 -0.20 -5.41
N GLN A 97 3.92 -0.54 -6.40
CA GLN A 97 4.95 -1.58 -6.27
C GLN A 97 6.04 -1.22 -5.25
N ARG A 98 6.28 0.07 -5.02
CA ARG A 98 7.15 0.57 -3.94
C ARG A 98 6.48 0.57 -2.55
N GLY A 99 5.20 0.22 -2.47
CA GLY A 99 4.46 0.12 -1.20
C GLY A 99 3.66 1.36 -0.81
N PHE A 100 3.61 2.40 -1.66
CA PHE A 100 2.74 3.56 -1.44
C PHE A 100 1.30 3.21 -1.82
N THR A 101 0.47 2.96 -0.81
CA THR A 101 -0.95 2.66 -0.99
C THR A 101 -1.81 3.91 -1.00
N THR A 102 -1.23 5.06 -0.65
CA THR A 102 -1.90 6.36 -0.68
C THR A 102 -0.88 7.42 -1.05
N VAL A 103 -1.25 8.29 -1.98
CA VAL A 103 -0.46 9.45 -2.35
C VAL A 103 -1.35 10.68 -2.39
N ARG A 104 -0.81 11.84 -2.03
CA ARG A 104 -1.46 13.13 -2.27
C ARG A 104 -0.76 13.79 -3.44
N ASP A 105 -1.45 13.83 -4.58
CA ASP A 105 -0.98 14.60 -5.72
C ASP A 105 -1.01 16.09 -5.36
N ALA A 106 0.11 16.78 -5.57
CA ALA A 106 0.31 18.16 -5.19
C ALA A 106 0.02 19.13 -6.34
N ALA A 107 -0.09 18.62 -7.58
CA ALA A 107 -0.59 19.32 -8.76
C ALA A 107 -0.51 18.36 -9.96
N GLY A 108 -1.63 18.23 -10.69
CA GLY A 108 -1.65 17.61 -12.02
C GLY A 108 -2.64 16.47 -12.20
N ALA A 109 -3.15 15.86 -11.12
CA ALA A 109 -4.25 14.88 -11.15
C ALA A 109 -5.61 15.45 -10.74
#